data_AF-A0A497N8C3-F1
#
_entry.id   AF-A0A497N8C3-F1
#
_cell.length_a   1.000
_cell.length_b   1.000
_cell.length_c   1.000
_cell.angle_alpha   90.00
_cell.angle_beta   90.00
_cell.angle_gamma   90.00
#
_symmetry.space_group_name_H-M   'P 1'
#
loop_
_entity.id
_entity.type
_entity.pdbx_description
1 polymer ?
#
loop_
_entity_poly.entity_id
_entity_poly.type
_entity_poly.pdbx_seq_one_letter_code
_entity_poly.pdbx_strand_id
1 'polypeptide(L)'
;MAGRFLKAFEPISRFIPEVKPPERRVRFTEKLLWTALALIIYLVMSEVPLYGIGLGGPQDSLLYYRVIFASSRGSLMELGIGPIVTAGLILQLLAGSGFIECDFSNPEDRALFTGASKVLSLVMTGAQASAYLISGLLGNLNPSQSVVVFMELMMAGLIVMLLDEMIQKGWGIGSGISLFIVAGVAQRIMLDCFSTFPAPGSDPMRYQGVIVALVYALANGRPLDNII
;
A
#
# COMPACT_ATOMS: atom_id res chain seq x y z
N MET A 1 -26.96 20.71 9.30
CA MET A 1 -27.11 19.31 9.76
C MET A 1 -25.91 18.42 9.37
N ALA A 2 -24.83 18.98 8.82
CA ALA A 2 -23.57 18.31 8.45
C ALA A 2 -22.87 17.55 9.59
N GLY A 3 -22.95 18.07 10.82
CA GLY A 3 -22.25 17.48 11.97
C GLY A 3 -22.77 16.09 12.39
N ARG A 4 -23.96 15.63 11.98
CA ARG A 4 -24.55 14.40 12.57
C ARG A 4 -23.92 13.11 12.05
N PHE A 5 -23.49 13.08 10.79
CA PHE A 5 -22.81 11.92 10.18
C PHE A 5 -21.35 11.86 10.64
N LEU A 6 -20.64 13.00 10.63
CA LEU A 6 -19.26 13.08 11.10
C LEU A 6 -19.15 12.86 12.63
N LYS A 7 -20.11 13.35 13.42
CA LYS A 7 -20.18 13.07 14.87
C LYS A 7 -20.50 11.62 15.20
N ALA A 8 -21.11 10.85 14.28
CA ALA A 8 -21.32 9.42 14.50
C ALA A 8 -19.98 8.64 14.51
N PHE A 9 -18.95 9.16 13.84
CA PHE A 9 -17.60 8.59 13.84
C PHE A 9 -16.70 9.11 14.97
N GLU A 10 -17.08 10.21 15.62
CA GLU A 10 -16.35 10.82 16.75
C GLU A 10 -16.03 9.86 17.91
N PRO A 11 -16.95 8.98 18.39
CA PRO A 11 -16.62 8.04 19.46
C PRO A 11 -15.63 6.95 19.02
N ILE A 12 -15.64 6.56 17.73
CA ILE A 12 -14.74 5.54 17.18
C ILE A 12 -13.36 6.14 16.88
N SER A 13 -13.34 7.37 16.37
CA SER A 13 -12.11 8.14 16.09
C SER A 13 -11.22 8.28 17.33
N ARG A 14 -11.81 8.30 18.54
CA ARG A 14 -11.08 8.41 19.81
C ARG A 14 -10.26 7.15 20.16
N PHE A 15 -10.60 6.00 19.60
CA PHE A 15 -9.86 4.74 19.78
C PHE A 15 -8.82 4.51 18.69
N ILE A 16 -8.87 5.26 17.60
CA ILE A 16 -7.91 5.12 16.50
C ILE A 16 -6.64 5.89 16.84
N PRO A 17 -5.45 5.27 16.73
CA PRO A 17 -4.19 5.97 16.95
C PRO A 17 -4.07 7.17 16.01
N GLU A 18 -3.60 8.29 16.54
CA GLU A 18 -3.44 9.54 15.81
C GLU A 18 -2.00 10.06 15.93
N VAL A 19 -1.42 10.46 14.80
CA VAL A 19 -0.08 11.05 14.77
C VAL A 19 -0.19 12.53 15.15
N LYS A 20 0.59 13.02 16.13
CA LYS A 20 0.55 14.45 16.48
C LYS A 20 1.17 15.31 15.37
N PRO A 21 0.54 16.44 14.98
CA PRO A 21 1.18 17.38 14.07
C PRO A 21 2.42 18.01 14.74
N PRO A 22 3.44 18.40 13.97
CA PRO A 22 4.65 18.97 14.53
C PRO A 22 4.38 20.36 15.13
N GLU A 23 4.73 20.56 16.40
CA GLU A 23 4.58 21.84 17.12
C GLU A 23 5.54 22.92 16.61
N ARG A 24 6.62 22.51 15.94
CA ARG A 24 7.66 23.36 15.35
C ARG A 24 7.70 23.17 13.83
N ARG A 25 8.11 24.23 13.12
CA ARG A 25 8.48 24.10 11.69
C ARG A 25 9.64 23.11 11.52
N VAL A 26 9.33 21.93 10.99
CA VAL A 26 10.27 20.86 10.69
C VAL A 26 11.22 21.31 9.57
N ARG A 27 12.53 21.10 9.77
CA ARG A 27 13.55 21.44 8.77
C ARG A 27 13.46 20.50 7.56
N PHE A 28 13.90 20.94 6.39
CA PHE A 28 13.87 20.11 5.17
C PHE A 28 14.60 18.76 5.34
N THR A 29 15.80 18.77 5.94
CA THR A 29 16.58 17.55 6.21
C THR A 29 15.84 16.56 7.11
N GLU A 30 15.14 17.08 8.12
CA GLU A 30 14.34 16.26 9.02
C GLU A 30 13.13 15.68 8.29
N LYS A 31 12.47 16.47 7.45
CA LYS A 31 11.39 15.97 6.59
C LYS A 31 11.84 14.85 5.66
N LEU A 32 13.03 15.00 5.09
CA LEU A 32 13.63 14.00 4.22
C LEU A 32 13.94 12.71 4.99
N LEU A 33 14.45 12.80 6.22
CA LEU A 33 14.69 11.64 7.08
C LEU A 33 13.38 10.88 7.41
N TRP A 34 12.32 11.58 7.79
CA TRP A 34 11.02 10.95 8.07
C TRP A 34 10.40 10.31 6.82
N THR A 35 10.54 10.97 5.67
CA THR A 35 10.08 10.43 4.38
C THR A 35 10.87 9.16 4.02
N ALA A 36 12.20 9.17 4.19
CA ALA A 36 13.04 8.01 3.97
C ALA A 36 12.72 6.86 4.94
N LEU A 37 12.47 7.16 6.21
CA LEU A 37 12.08 6.16 7.21
C LEU A 37 10.75 5.49 6.84
N ALA A 38 9.74 6.28 6.45
CA ALA A 38 8.46 5.75 6.00
C ALA A 38 8.62 4.85 4.75
N LEU A 39 9.46 5.28 3.81
CA LEU A 39 9.77 4.51 2.61
C LEU A 39 10.45 3.17 2.94
N ILE A 40 11.42 3.16 3.85
CA ILE A 40 12.11 1.93 4.27
C ILE A 40 11.12 0.97 4.92
N ILE A 41 10.25 1.44 5.81
CA ILE A 41 9.23 0.60 6.46
C ILE A 41 8.30 0.00 5.40
N TYR A 42 7.82 0.81 4.46
CA TYR A 42 7.00 0.35 3.35
C TYR A 42 7.70 -0.76 2.54
N LEU A 43 8.95 -0.54 2.11
CA LEU A 43 9.71 -1.50 1.32
C LEU A 43 9.95 -2.82 2.07
N VAL A 44 10.28 -2.75 3.36
CA VAL A 44 10.43 -3.95 4.19
C VAL A 44 9.12 -4.72 4.26
N MET A 45 7.99 -4.05 4.48
CA MET A 45 6.69 -4.70 4.53
C MET A 45 6.27 -5.31 3.19
N SER A 46 6.67 -4.72 2.06
CA SER A 46 6.44 -5.27 0.72
C SER A 46 7.19 -6.58 0.45
N GLU A 47 8.27 -6.87 1.19
CA GLU A 47 9.10 -8.06 1.03
C GLU A 47 8.85 -9.12 2.11
N VAL A 48 8.23 -8.76 3.25
CA VAL A 48 7.90 -9.73 4.31
C VAL A 48 6.67 -10.55 3.89
N PRO A 49 6.80 -11.88 3.71
CA PRO A 49 5.69 -12.72 3.29
C PRO A 49 4.68 -12.93 4.42
N LEU A 50 3.41 -13.09 4.04
CA LEU A 50 2.33 -13.43 4.96
C LEU A 50 2.46 -14.86 5.49
N TYR A 51 2.01 -15.07 6.72
CA TYR A 51 2.11 -16.37 7.35
C TYR A 51 1.28 -17.43 6.61
N GLY A 52 1.93 -18.52 6.20
CA GLY A 52 1.25 -19.68 5.60
C GLY A 52 0.92 -19.54 4.11
N ILE A 53 1.35 -18.47 3.43
CA ILE A 53 1.19 -18.33 1.98
C ILE A 53 2.45 -18.83 1.27
N GLY A 54 2.29 -19.80 0.37
CA GLY A 54 3.36 -20.25 -0.51
C GLY A 54 3.63 -19.24 -1.63
N LEU A 55 4.90 -18.95 -1.91
CA LEU A 55 5.38 -17.97 -2.90
C LEU A 55 5.08 -18.29 -4.38
N GLY A 56 4.12 -19.18 -4.69
CA GLY A 56 3.88 -19.67 -6.04
C GLY A 56 2.42 -20.04 -6.29
N GLY A 57 1.63 -19.07 -6.75
CA GLY A 57 0.28 -19.30 -7.28
C GLY A 57 0.17 -18.85 -8.75
N PRO A 58 -0.87 -19.28 -9.50
CA PRO A 58 -1.00 -19.03 -10.94
C PRO A 58 -0.99 -17.53 -11.29
N GLN A 59 -0.72 -17.24 -12.57
CA GLN A 59 -0.50 -15.91 -13.17
C GLN A 59 -1.35 -14.80 -12.52
N ASP A 60 -0.64 -13.76 -12.12
CA ASP A 60 -1.17 -12.62 -11.36
C ASP A 60 -2.07 -11.76 -12.25
N SER A 61 -3.36 -12.12 -12.39
CA SER A 61 -4.33 -11.43 -13.24
C SER A 61 -4.62 -9.97 -12.82
N LEU A 62 -3.99 -9.48 -11.74
CA LEU A 62 -4.24 -8.19 -11.11
C LEU A 62 -3.03 -7.24 -11.16
N LEU A 63 -2.06 -7.44 -12.05
CA LEU A 63 -0.85 -6.60 -12.12
C LEU A 63 -1.14 -5.09 -12.14
N TYR A 64 -2.14 -4.64 -12.89
CA TYR A 64 -2.52 -3.22 -12.95
C TYR A 64 -3.08 -2.70 -11.62
N TYR A 65 -3.89 -3.51 -10.93
CA TYR A 65 -4.43 -3.18 -9.62
C TYR A 65 -3.28 -3.01 -8.61
N ARG A 66 -2.30 -3.92 -8.63
CA ARG A 66 -1.13 -3.88 -7.74
C ARG A 66 -0.28 -2.63 -7.92
N VAL A 67 -0.13 -2.17 -9.16
CA VAL A 67 0.59 -0.93 -9.45
C VAL A 67 -0.15 0.29 -8.89
N ILE A 68 -1.47 0.38 -9.12
CA ILE A 68 -2.29 1.51 -8.66
C ILE A 68 -2.33 1.59 -7.13
N PHE A 69 -2.45 0.43 -6.48
CA PHE A 69 -2.59 0.34 -5.03
C PHE A 69 -1.29 0.05 -4.30
N ALA A 70 -0.14 0.15 -4.98
CA ALA A 70 1.17 -0.07 -4.39
C ALA A 70 1.21 -1.36 -3.53
N SER A 71 0.67 -2.45 -4.10
CA SER A 71 0.44 -3.70 -3.38
C SER A 71 1.33 -4.83 -3.89
N SER A 72 1.81 -5.66 -2.96
CA SER A 72 2.75 -6.75 -3.24
C SER A 72 2.13 -8.08 -2.83
N ARG A 73 2.01 -8.99 -3.82
CA ARG A 73 1.38 -10.31 -3.61
C ARG A 73 2.16 -11.14 -2.59
N GLY A 74 1.43 -11.81 -1.72
CA GLY A 74 1.94 -12.71 -0.70
C GLY A 74 2.66 -12.00 0.44
N SER A 75 2.61 -10.66 0.52
CA SER A 75 3.32 -9.86 1.53
C SER A 75 2.36 -9.13 2.46
N LEU A 76 2.91 -8.50 3.51
CA LEU A 76 2.13 -7.61 4.38
C LEU A 76 1.45 -6.47 3.60
N MET A 77 1.98 -6.12 2.42
CA MET A 77 1.40 -5.13 1.50
C MET A 77 0.41 -5.73 0.49
N GLU A 78 -0.25 -6.86 0.75
CA GLU A 78 -1.24 -7.44 -0.19
C GLU A 78 -2.36 -6.47 -0.56
N LEU A 79 -2.88 -5.74 0.43
CA LEU A 79 -3.92 -4.71 0.24
C LEU A 79 -3.33 -3.37 -0.22
N GLY A 80 -2.03 -3.16 0.03
CA GLY A 80 -1.31 -1.90 -0.22
C GLY A 80 -2.02 -0.69 0.39
N ILE A 81 -2.08 0.40 -0.37
CA ILE A 81 -2.78 1.63 0.01
C ILE A 81 -4.28 1.61 -0.34
N GLY A 82 -4.79 0.50 -0.88
CA GLY A 82 -6.15 0.36 -1.40
C GLY A 82 -7.24 0.83 -0.45
N PRO A 83 -7.30 0.34 0.80
CA PRO A 83 -8.30 0.78 1.77
C PRO A 83 -8.30 2.29 2.03
N ILE A 84 -7.10 2.90 2.08
CA ILE A 84 -6.90 4.33 2.41
C ILE A 84 -7.39 5.20 1.26
N VAL A 85 -6.94 4.91 0.04
CA VAL A 85 -7.33 5.64 -1.16
C VAL A 85 -8.83 5.48 -1.42
N THR A 86 -9.37 4.28 -1.25
CA THR A 86 -10.80 4.03 -1.48
C THR A 86 -11.67 4.78 -0.50
N ALA A 87 -11.32 4.78 0.79
CA ALA A 87 -12.04 5.53 1.81
C ALA A 87 -12.00 7.05 1.55
N GLY A 88 -10.81 7.57 1.22
CA GLY A 88 -10.62 8.97 0.86
C GLY A 88 -11.45 9.39 -0.35
N LEU A 89 -11.41 8.60 -1.43
CA LEU A 89 -12.19 8.86 -2.65
C LEU A 89 -13.69 8.83 -2.40
N ILE A 90 -14.20 7.85 -1.62
CA ILE A 90 -15.63 7.79 -1.27
C ILE A 90 -16.06 9.07 -0.54
N LEU A 91 -15.30 9.50 0.47
CA LEU A 91 -15.63 10.71 1.23
C LEU A 91 -15.49 11.98 0.38
N GLN A 92 -14.48 12.05 -0.49
CA GLN A 92 -14.32 13.15 -1.44
C GLN A 92 -15.49 13.23 -2.42
N LEU A 93 -15.98 12.08 -2.92
CA LEU A 93 -17.14 12.04 -3.81
C LEU A 93 -18.42 12.47 -3.08
N LEU A 94 -18.65 12.01 -1.84
CA LEU A 94 -19.81 12.40 -1.03
C LEU A 94 -19.80 13.90 -0.68
N ALA A 95 -18.63 14.46 -0.41
CA ALA A 95 -18.46 15.90 -0.18
C ALA A 95 -18.66 16.69 -1.48
N GLY A 96 -18.04 16.24 -2.58
CA GLY A 96 -18.11 16.89 -3.88
C GLY A 96 -19.50 16.86 -4.53
N SER A 97 -20.30 15.82 -4.26
CA SER A 97 -21.68 15.71 -4.72
C SER A 97 -22.68 16.48 -3.86
N GLY A 98 -22.24 17.13 -2.79
CA GLY A 98 -23.10 17.86 -1.85
C GLY A 98 -23.95 16.97 -0.94
N PHE A 99 -23.69 15.66 -0.88
CA PHE A 99 -24.36 14.78 0.11
C PHE A 99 -23.85 15.06 1.53
N ILE A 100 -22.61 15.51 1.66
CA ILE A 100 -21.99 15.96 2.92
C ILE A 100 -21.48 17.38 2.72
N GLU A 101 -22.03 18.35 3.45
CA GLU A 101 -21.45 19.70 3.54
C GLU A 101 -20.18 19.63 4.40
N CYS A 102 -19.02 19.89 3.81
CA CYS A 102 -17.75 19.93 4.52
C CYS A 102 -16.99 21.19 4.11
N ASP A 103 -16.83 22.15 5.01
CA ASP A 103 -16.07 23.36 4.71
C ASP A 103 -14.58 23.12 4.97
N PHE A 104 -13.83 22.88 3.90
CA PHE A 104 -12.37 22.78 3.99
C PHE A 104 -11.70 24.11 4.37
N SER A 105 -12.40 25.20 4.65
CA SER A 105 -11.83 26.40 5.25
C SER A 105 -11.83 26.32 6.78
N ASN A 106 -12.77 25.56 7.35
CA ASN A 106 -12.91 25.38 8.79
C ASN A 106 -11.94 24.27 9.29
N PRO A 107 -11.07 24.56 10.27
CA PRO A 107 -10.17 23.54 10.84
C PRO A 107 -10.91 22.37 11.51
N GLU A 108 -12.10 22.59 12.07
CA GLU A 108 -12.89 21.53 12.71
C GLU A 108 -13.41 20.51 11.68
N ASP A 109 -13.96 21.00 10.57
CA ASP A 109 -14.48 20.15 9.49
C ASP A 109 -13.35 19.36 8.81
N ARG A 110 -12.17 19.96 8.65
CA ARG A 110 -10.97 19.25 8.19
C ARG A 110 -10.60 18.10 9.11
N ALA A 111 -10.58 18.34 10.43
CA ALA A 111 -10.25 17.31 11.41
C ALA A 111 -11.29 16.18 11.40
N LEU A 112 -12.58 16.51 11.29
CA LEU A 112 -13.65 15.52 11.16
C LEU A 112 -13.53 14.70 9.87
N PHE A 113 -13.21 15.32 8.74
CA PHE A 113 -13.00 14.63 7.47
C PHE A 113 -11.82 13.66 7.55
N THR A 114 -10.71 14.08 8.16
CA THR A 114 -9.55 13.22 8.42
C THR A 114 -9.92 12.05 9.35
N GLY A 115 -10.63 12.31 10.45
CA GLY A 115 -11.11 11.27 11.36
C GLY A 115 -12.02 10.26 10.66
N ALA A 116 -13.00 10.73 9.89
CA ALA A 116 -13.90 9.88 9.11
C ALA A 116 -13.14 9.04 8.07
N SER A 117 -12.17 9.64 7.38
CA SER A 117 -11.31 8.94 6.40
C SER A 117 -10.57 7.78 7.05
N LYS A 118 -10.03 7.96 8.26
CA LYS A 118 -9.34 6.90 8.98
C LYS A 118 -10.26 5.77 9.41
N VAL A 119 -11.40 6.11 10.03
CA VAL A 119 -12.36 5.10 10.47
C VAL A 119 -12.82 4.29 9.27
N LEU A 120 -13.17 4.95 8.18
CA LEU A 120 -13.58 4.30 6.94
C LEU A 120 -12.44 3.46 6.34
N SER A 121 -11.20 3.95 6.36
CA SER A 121 -10.03 3.19 5.89
C SER A 121 -9.81 1.90 6.69
N LEU A 122 -9.99 1.95 8.01
CA LEU A 122 -9.85 0.78 8.88
C LEU A 122 -10.96 -0.24 8.62
N VAL A 123 -12.20 0.23 8.48
CA VAL A 123 -13.35 -0.60 8.11
C VAL A 123 -13.13 -1.24 6.74
N MET A 124 -12.66 -0.47 5.76
CA MET A 124 -12.34 -0.97 4.43
C MET A 124 -11.19 -1.97 4.45
N THR A 125 -10.20 -1.78 5.31
CA THR A 125 -9.09 -2.75 5.49
C THR A 125 -9.64 -4.08 5.98
N GLY A 126 -10.49 -4.08 7.01
CA GLY A 126 -11.11 -5.30 7.52
C GLY A 126 -12.05 -5.96 6.51
N ALA A 127 -12.85 -5.18 5.80
CA ALA A 127 -13.74 -5.68 4.75
C ALA A 127 -12.97 -6.31 3.59
N GLN A 128 -11.93 -5.65 3.09
CA GLN A 128 -11.09 -6.18 2.02
C GLN A 128 -10.27 -7.39 2.48
N ALA A 129 -9.64 -7.36 3.66
CA ALA A 129 -8.93 -8.50 4.21
C ALA A 129 -9.84 -9.74 4.32
N SER A 130 -11.07 -9.55 4.82
CA SER A 130 -12.06 -10.64 4.91
C SER A 130 -12.45 -11.16 3.53
N ALA A 131 -12.69 -10.27 2.56
CA ALA A 131 -13.02 -10.66 1.20
C ALA A 131 -11.89 -11.44 0.51
N TYR A 132 -10.63 -11.04 0.71
CA TYR A 132 -9.45 -11.75 0.17
C TYR A 132 -9.30 -13.15 0.77
N LEU A 133 -9.61 -13.33 2.05
CA LEU A 133 -9.61 -14.65 2.71
C LEU A 133 -10.76 -15.54 2.23
N ILE A 134 -11.98 -14.99 2.13
CA ILE A 134 -13.17 -15.75 1.69
C ILE A 134 -13.09 -16.14 0.22
N SER A 135 -12.54 -15.28 -0.63
CA SER A 135 -12.37 -15.54 -2.06
C SER A 135 -11.32 -16.62 -2.36
N GLY A 136 -10.51 -17.02 -1.38
CA GLY A 136 -9.44 -18.00 -1.59
C GLY A 136 -8.28 -17.49 -2.44
N LEU A 137 -8.20 -16.17 -2.70
CA LEU A 137 -7.11 -15.56 -3.49
C LEU A 137 -5.73 -15.78 -2.87
N LEU A 138 -5.69 -15.96 -1.54
CA LEU A 138 -4.49 -16.23 -0.75
C LEU A 138 -4.14 -17.73 -0.67
N GLY A 139 -4.93 -18.60 -1.32
CA GLY A 139 -4.77 -20.06 -1.30
C GLY A 139 -5.65 -20.75 -0.25
N ASN A 140 -5.55 -22.08 -0.19
CA ASN A 140 -6.24 -22.90 0.82
C ASN A 140 -5.53 -22.77 2.17
N LEU A 141 -5.93 -21.78 2.96
CA LEU A 141 -5.46 -21.57 4.33
C LEU A 141 -6.32 -22.35 5.31
N ASN A 142 -5.69 -22.95 6.33
CA ASN A 142 -6.43 -23.50 7.46
C ASN A 142 -7.18 -22.39 8.20
N PRO A 143 -8.32 -22.66 8.86
CA PRO A 143 -9.08 -21.65 9.60
C PRO A 143 -8.24 -20.88 10.63
N SER A 144 -7.28 -21.54 11.29
CA SER A 144 -6.34 -20.90 12.22
C SER A 144 -5.36 -19.96 11.51
N GLN A 145 -4.86 -20.33 10.33
CA GLN A 145 -3.97 -19.48 9.52
C GLN A 145 -4.71 -18.26 8.98
N SER A 146 -5.95 -18.42 8.54
CA SER A 146 -6.77 -17.30 8.05
C SER A 146 -6.97 -16.21 9.12
N VAL A 147 -7.13 -16.59 10.39
CA VAL A 147 -7.23 -15.62 11.50
C VAL A 147 -5.91 -14.87 11.71
N VAL A 148 -4.77 -15.56 11.62
CA VAL A 148 -3.45 -14.92 11.73
C VAL A 148 -3.23 -13.94 10.58
N VAL A 149 -3.47 -14.37 9.34
CA VAL A 149 -3.31 -13.52 8.14
C VAL A 149 -4.25 -12.32 8.19
N PHE A 150 -5.49 -12.50 8.67
CA PHE A 150 -6.41 -11.38 8.88
C PHE A 150 -5.81 -10.32 9.83
N MET A 151 -5.25 -10.76 10.96
CA MET A 151 -4.62 -9.86 11.92
C MET A 151 -3.36 -9.19 11.33
N GLU A 152 -2.55 -9.91 10.56
CA GLU A 152 -1.38 -9.36 9.86
C GLU A 152 -1.79 -8.25 8.89
N LEU A 153 -2.82 -8.48 8.06
CA LEU A 153 -3.31 -7.49 7.09
C LEU A 153 -3.94 -6.27 7.77
N MET A 154 -4.67 -6.48 8.87
CA MET A 154 -5.21 -5.38 9.69
C MET A 154 -4.11 -4.52 10.29
N MET A 155 -3.08 -5.15 10.86
CA MET A 155 -1.93 -4.45 11.44
C MET A 155 -1.11 -3.74 10.35
N ALA A 156 -0.89 -4.38 9.20
CA ALA A 156 -0.19 -3.77 8.09
C ALA A 156 -0.94 -2.55 7.54
N GLY A 157 -2.25 -2.65 7.35
CA GLY A 157 -3.09 -1.53 6.92
C GLY A 157 -3.09 -0.38 7.93
N LEU A 158 -3.10 -0.67 9.22
CA LEU A 158 -2.97 0.34 10.28
C LEU A 158 -1.61 1.05 10.23
N ILE A 159 -0.51 0.31 10.06
CA ILE A 159 0.83 0.89 9.94
C ILE A 159 0.91 1.83 8.73
N VAL A 160 0.46 1.39 7.56
CA VAL A 160 0.49 2.22 6.33
C VAL A 160 -0.37 3.47 6.49
N MET A 161 -1.54 3.35 7.11
CA MET A 161 -2.40 4.49 7.41
C MET A 161 -1.70 5.52 8.30
N LEU A 162 -1.01 5.05 9.35
CA LEU A 162 -0.26 5.93 10.26
C LEU A 162 0.95 6.58 9.57
N LEU A 163 1.65 5.85 8.70
CA LEU A 163 2.77 6.40 7.92
C LEU A 163 2.30 7.47 6.93
N ASP A 164 1.18 7.23 6.25
CA ASP A 164 0.57 8.20 5.35
C ASP A 164 0.14 9.46 6.10
N GLU A 165 -0.53 9.29 7.25
CA GLU A 165 -0.93 10.40 8.12
C GLU A 165 0.27 11.20 8.62
N MET A 166 1.34 10.52 9.05
CA MET A 166 2.57 11.17 9.49
C MET A 166 3.14 12.09 8.41
N ILE A 167 3.22 11.60 7.16
CA ILE A 167 3.71 12.39 6.02
C ILE A 167 2.77 13.58 5.76
N GLN A 168 1.45 13.35 5.70
CA GLN A 168 0.45 14.38 5.41
C GLN A 168 0.38 15.47 6.49
N LYS A 169 0.62 15.14 7.76
CA LYS A 169 0.68 16.12 8.87
C LYS A 169 1.93 17.01 8.84
N GLY A 170 2.82 16.81 7.88
CA GLY A 170 3.95 17.71 7.61
C GLY A 170 5.28 17.24 8.19
N TRP A 171 5.34 16.01 8.74
CA TRP A 171 6.62 15.37 9.07
C TRP A 171 7.38 14.96 7.81
N GLY A 172 6.68 14.62 6.72
CA GLY A 172 7.29 14.23 5.45
C GLY A 172 7.19 15.28 4.36
N ILE A 173 7.62 14.90 3.15
CA ILE A 173 7.51 15.70 1.93
C ILE A 173 6.38 15.11 1.08
N GLY A 174 5.40 15.94 0.71
CA GLY A 174 4.30 15.52 -0.17
C GLY A 174 3.21 14.71 0.55
N SER A 175 2.72 13.67 -0.12
CA SER A 175 1.67 12.75 0.38
C SER A 175 2.21 11.33 0.47
N GLY A 176 1.87 10.61 1.55
CA GLY A 176 2.32 9.22 1.75
C GLY A 176 1.83 8.29 0.64
N ILE A 177 0.56 8.42 0.25
CA ILE A 177 -0.04 7.74 -0.92
C ILE A 177 0.85 7.87 -2.16
N SER A 178 1.23 9.10 -2.54
CA SER A 178 2.07 9.31 -3.73
C SER A 178 3.48 8.72 -3.59
N LEU A 179 4.06 8.80 -2.39
CA LEU A 179 5.37 8.24 -2.10
C LEU A 179 5.36 6.72 -2.28
N PHE A 180 4.35 6.03 -1.74
CA PHE A 180 4.24 4.57 -1.79
C PHE A 180 3.96 4.06 -3.21
N ILE A 181 3.13 4.76 -4.00
CA ILE A 181 2.91 4.42 -5.41
C ILE A 181 4.21 4.52 -6.20
N VAL A 182 4.91 5.66 -6.10
CA VAL A 182 6.17 5.87 -6.83
C VAL A 182 7.22 4.84 -6.39
N ALA A 183 7.31 4.54 -5.11
CA ALA A 183 8.21 3.53 -4.57
C ALA A 183 7.93 2.13 -5.15
N GLY A 184 6.66 1.69 -5.13
CA GLY A 184 6.27 0.39 -5.67
C GLY A 184 6.54 0.28 -7.17
N VAL A 185 6.24 1.33 -7.94
CA VAL A 185 6.55 1.37 -9.38
C VAL A 185 8.06 1.35 -9.62
N ALA A 186 8.83 2.15 -8.90
CA ALA A 186 10.28 2.20 -9.03
C ALA A 186 10.92 0.84 -8.67
N GLN A 187 10.47 0.19 -7.58
CA GLN A 187 10.91 -1.15 -7.19
C GLN A 187 10.63 -2.16 -8.30
N ARG A 188 9.42 -2.16 -8.86
CA ARG A 188 9.02 -3.03 -9.98
C ARG A 188 9.94 -2.85 -11.18
N ILE A 189 10.16 -1.60 -11.61
CA ILE A 189 11.03 -1.28 -12.74
C ILE A 189 12.46 -1.76 -12.46
N MET A 190 12.99 -1.51 -11.27
CA MET A 190 14.33 -1.94 -10.89
C MET A 190 14.47 -3.47 -10.94
N LEU A 191 13.48 -4.21 -10.45
CA LEU A 191 13.46 -5.67 -10.50
C LEU A 191 13.34 -6.19 -11.94
N ASP A 192 12.41 -5.66 -12.73
CA ASP A 192 12.18 -6.08 -14.12
C ASP A 192 13.40 -5.76 -15.02
N CYS A 193 14.18 -4.72 -14.70
CA CYS A 193 15.40 -4.39 -15.43
C CYS A 193 16.63 -5.18 -14.98
N PHE A 194 16.85 -5.30 -13.66
CA PHE A 194 18.12 -5.75 -13.08
C PHE A 194 18.07 -7.10 -12.36
N SER A 195 16.93 -7.80 -12.33
CA SER A 195 16.82 -9.11 -11.68
C SER A 195 17.79 -10.12 -12.28
N THR A 196 18.62 -10.71 -11.42
CA THR A 196 19.54 -11.80 -11.73
C THR A 196 18.92 -13.17 -11.47
N PHE A 197 17.64 -13.24 -11.11
CA PHE A 197 16.98 -14.52 -10.89
C PHE A 197 16.76 -15.26 -12.23
N PRO A 198 16.98 -16.59 -12.26
CA PRO A 198 16.70 -17.39 -13.44
C PRO A 198 15.19 -17.45 -13.67
N ALA A 199 14.76 -17.20 -14.90
CA ALA A 199 13.37 -17.31 -15.31
C ALA A 199 12.92 -18.78 -15.15
N PRO A 200 11.84 -19.05 -14.39
CA PRO A 200 11.36 -20.41 -14.15
C PRO A 200 11.02 -21.13 -15.47
N GLY A 201 11.52 -22.36 -15.64
CA GLY A 201 11.22 -23.20 -16.80
C GLY A 201 11.96 -22.85 -18.10
N SER A 202 12.98 -21.99 -18.03
CA SER A 202 13.84 -21.70 -19.19
C SER A 202 15.05 -22.62 -19.25
N ASP A 203 15.04 -23.55 -20.21
CA ASP A 203 16.23 -24.28 -20.64
C ASP A 203 16.57 -23.83 -22.08
N PRO A 204 17.69 -23.12 -22.32
CA PRO A 204 18.75 -22.76 -21.38
C PRO A 204 18.37 -21.61 -20.43
N MET A 205 19.05 -21.51 -19.29
CA MET A 205 18.85 -20.50 -18.23
C MET A 205 18.79 -19.07 -18.80
N ARG A 206 17.61 -18.43 -18.65
CA ARG A 206 17.36 -17.02 -18.99
C ARG A 206 17.27 -16.22 -17.70
N TYR A 207 17.69 -14.96 -17.72
CA TYR A 207 17.50 -14.05 -16.59
C TYR A 207 16.15 -13.36 -16.72
N GLN A 208 15.47 -13.12 -15.60
CA GLN A 208 14.22 -12.36 -15.58
C GLN A 208 14.43 -10.87 -15.89
N GLY A 209 15.58 -10.31 -15.51
CA GLY A 209 15.91 -8.91 -15.76
C GLY A 209 16.31 -8.66 -17.22
N VAL A 210 15.64 -7.71 -17.89
CA VAL A 210 15.88 -7.41 -19.31
C VAL A 210 17.32 -6.99 -19.60
N ILE A 211 17.90 -6.13 -18.74
CA ILE A 211 19.27 -5.63 -18.94
C ILE A 211 20.29 -6.74 -18.67
N VAL A 212 20.08 -7.52 -17.61
CA VAL A 212 20.96 -8.65 -17.26
C VAL A 212 20.91 -9.73 -18.34
N ALA A 213 19.71 -10.06 -18.85
CA ALA A 213 19.53 -11.00 -19.94
C ALA A 213 20.23 -10.53 -21.22
N LEU A 214 20.13 -9.25 -21.56
CA LEU A 214 20.79 -8.66 -22.73
C LEU A 214 22.32 -8.73 -22.60
N VAL A 215 22.88 -8.31 -21.46
CA VAL A 215 24.33 -8.35 -21.20
C VAL A 215 24.85 -9.79 -21.25
N TYR A 216 24.11 -10.73 -20.66
CA TYR A 216 24.47 -12.14 -20.69
C TYR A 216 24.39 -12.76 -22.10
N ALA A 217 23.37 -12.41 -22.89
CA ALA A 217 23.23 -12.88 -24.26
C ALA A 217 24.37 -12.34 -25.16
N LEU A 218 24.71 -11.06 -25.02
CA LEU A 218 25.83 -10.44 -25.73
C LEU A 218 27.18 -11.06 -25.34
N ALA A 219 27.42 -11.29 -24.05
CA ALA A 219 28.67 -11.88 -23.56
C ALA A 219 28.88 -13.32 -24.02
N ASN A 220 27.80 -14.09 -24.21
CA ASN A 220 27.84 -15.51 -24.60
C ASN A 220 27.51 -15.76 -26.08
N GLY A 221 27.35 -14.70 -26.90
CA GLY A 221 27.04 -14.84 -28.33
C GLY A 221 25.71 -15.54 -28.64
N ARG A 222 24.72 -15.45 -27.75
CA ARG A 222 23.40 -16.08 -27.95
C ARG A 222 22.49 -15.19 -28.80
N PRO A 223 21.62 -15.78 -29.66
CA PRO A 223 20.69 -15.01 -30.48
C PRO A 223 19.70 -14.22 -29.62
N LEU A 224 19.41 -12.98 -30.02
CA LEU A 224 18.54 -12.03 -29.32
C LEU A 224 17.07 -12.46 -29.27
N ASP A 225 16.66 -13.40 -30.14
CA ASP A 225 15.30 -13.98 -30.14
C ASP A 225 14.98 -14.72 -28.84
N ASN A 226 15.99 -15.12 -28.06
CA ASN A 226 15.83 -15.78 -26.76
C ASN A 226 15.85 -14.79 -25.56
N ILE A 227 15.58 -13.50 -25.75
CA ILE A 227 15.58 -12.49 -24.67
C ILE A 227 14.18 -12.16 -24.15
N ILE A 228 13.12 -12.33 -24.96
CA ILE A 228 11.73 -11.99 -24.60
C ILE A 228 10.89 -13.24 -24.30
#